data_AF-A0A7C7LU05-F1
#
_entry.id   AF-A0A7C7LU05-F1
#
_cell.length_a   1.000
_cell.length_b   1.000
_cell.length_c   1.000
_cell.angle_alpha   90.00
_cell.angle_beta   90.00
_cell.angle_gamma   90.00
#
_symmetry.space_group_name_H-M   'P 1'
#
loop_
_entity.id
_entity.type
_entity.pdbx_description
1 polymer ?
#
loop_
_entity_poly.entity_id
_entity_poly.type
_entity_poly.pdbx_seq_one_letter_code
_entity_poly.pdbx_strand_id
1 'polypeptide(L)'
;MIDTHCHIHDTEFFENGTVVLDRAFQAGVQTVVCIGTTAKDSQEAAAFAAEHDVWAAVAQHPHDADTFGDSEKESIRSLTDEDSVVAIGECGLDYYYNNSDKTAQEAALRWHLQLATETNLPLLFHIRSAFTEFWPIFDEYSGLRGAIHSFSATKTELDQALARNLYIAFNGIMSFTKDDKQLAALKACPLDKMLLETDAPFLTPKPFRGKVNEPKYVVEVAQRIAEIRDESWEQIAQSTTNNAKRLLNI
;
A
#
# COMPACT_ATOMS: atom_id res chain seq x y z
N MET A 1 13.56 5.40 -6.77
CA MET A 1 12.31 4.59 -6.74
C MET A 1 11.43 5.11 -5.63
N ILE A 2 10.12 4.83 -5.66
CA ILE A 2 9.19 5.20 -4.58
C ILE A 2 8.79 3.91 -3.88
N ASP A 3 8.87 3.91 -2.54
CA ASP A 3 8.25 2.87 -1.72
C ASP A 3 6.81 3.33 -1.41
N THR A 4 5.82 2.69 -2.02
CA THR A 4 4.42 3.13 -1.91
C THR A 4 3.71 2.66 -0.65
N HIS A 5 4.36 1.88 0.22
CA HIS A 5 3.74 1.34 1.43
C HIS A 5 4.78 1.01 2.51
N CYS A 6 4.87 1.84 3.55
CA CYS A 6 5.76 1.62 4.69
C CYS A 6 5.19 2.22 5.98
N HIS A 7 5.35 1.52 7.10
CA HIS A 7 4.97 1.97 8.44
C HIS A 7 6.19 2.51 9.20
N ILE A 8 6.95 3.43 8.58
CA ILE A 8 8.24 3.90 9.11
C ILE A 8 8.11 4.69 10.42
N HIS A 9 6.94 5.26 10.68
CA HIS A 9 6.61 6.00 11.90
C HIS A 9 6.29 5.07 13.07
N ASP A 10 6.17 3.76 12.85
CA ASP A 10 5.89 2.78 13.89
C ASP A 10 7.10 2.63 14.83
N THR A 11 6.98 3.26 16.00
CA THR A 11 8.01 3.28 17.04
C THR A 11 8.23 1.94 17.75
N GLU A 12 7.32 0.97 17.58
CA GLU A 12 7.53 -0.39 18.11
C GLU A 12 8.64 -1.12 17.34
N PHE A 13 8.80 -0.82 16.04
CA PHE A 13 9.82 -1.42 15.19
C PHE A 13 11.00 -0.51 14.91
N PHE A 14 10.77 0.81 14.86
CA PHE A 14 11.79 1.79 14.54
C PHE A 14 11.96 2.78 15.70
N GLU A 15 13.00 2.59 16.50
CA GLU A 15 13.36 3.56 17.55
C GLU A 15 13.54 4.98 16.98
N ASN A 16 14.00 5.09 15.73
CA ASN A 16 14.12 6.35 15.03
C ASN A 16 13.85 6.17 13.52
N GLY A 17 12.63 6.51 13.10
CA GLY A 17 12.21 6.47 11.69
C GLY A 17 13.04 7.37 10.77
N THR A 18 13.52 8.52 11.25
CA THR A 18 14.37 9.44 10.47
C THR A 18 15.69 8.79 10.07
N VAL A 19 16.33 8.05 10.98
CA VAL A 19 17.57 7.30 10.67
C VAL A 19 17.31 6.19 9.63
N VAL A 20 16.14 5.55 9.69
CA VAL A 20 15.72 4.54 8.71
C VAL A 20 15.50 5.19 7.34
N LEU A 21 14.88 6.37 7.32
CA LEU A 21 14.62 7.16 6.11
C LEU A 21 15.92 7.60 5.43
N ASP A 22 16.89 8.09 6.20
CA ASP A 22 18.22 8.46 5.68
C ASP A 22 18.90 7.29 4.94
N ARG A 23 18.79 6.07 5.48
CA ARG A 23 19.32 4.87 4.83
C ARG A 23 18.59 4.54 3.52
N ALA A 24 17.29 4.81 3.44
CA ALA A 24 16.52 4.63 2.22
C ALA A 24 16.95 5.62 1.13
N PHE A 25 17.12 6.89 1.49
CA PHE A 25 17.62 7.92 0.57
C PHE A 25 19.03 7.61 0.08
N GLN A 26 19.93 7.16 0.95
CA GLN A 26 21.28 6.71 0.58
C GLN A 26 21.26 5.51 -0.38
N ALA A 27 20.23 4.66 -0.31
CA ALA A 27 20.03 3.54 -1.23
C ALA A 27 19.35 3.92 -2.56
N GLY A 28 19.01 5.20 -2.76
CA GLY A 28 18.37 5.68 -4.00
C GLY A 28 16.84 5.61 -4.00
N VAL A 29 16.21 5.40 -2.85
CA VAL A 29 14.78 5.66 -2.67
C VAL A 29 14.56 7.17 -2.74
N GLN A 30 13.59 7.60 -3.53
CA GLN A 30 13.31 9.02 -3.77
C GLN A 30 12.34 9.57 -2.72
N THR A 31 11.34 8.78 -2.34
CA THR A 31 10.38 9.11 -1.28
C THR A 31 9.67 7.84 -0.85
N VAL A 32 8.94 7.93 0.25
CA VAL A 32 8.20 6.85 0.92
C VAL A 32 6.78 7.33 1.18
N VAL A 33 5.80 6.43 1.12
CA VAL A 33 4.43 6.70 1.59
C VAL A 33 4.25 6.00 2.94
N CYS A 34 4.06 6.79 3.98
CA CYS A 34 3.83 6.38 5.36
C CYS A 34 2.36 5.98 5.52
N ILE A 35 2.09 4.78 6.02
CA ILE A 35 0.74 4.21 6.00
C ILE A 35 0.14 4.16 7.38
N GLY A 36 -0.94 4.93 7.57
CA GLY A 36 -1.80 4.86 8.75
C GLY A 36 -2.74 3.65 8.70
N THR A 37 -2.88 2.98 9.84
CA THR A 37 -3.72 1.78 10.02
C THR A 37 -4.85 1.98 11.02
N THR A 38 -4.78 3.01 11.85
CA THR A 38 -5.87 3.46 12.72
C THR A 38 -5.95 4.99 12.67
N ALA A 39 -7.00 5.60 13.23
CA ALA A 39 -7.06 7.06 13.32
C ALA A 39 -5.85 7.68 14.06
N LYS A 40 -5.38 7.05 15.15
CA LYS A 40 -4.19 7.49 15.90
C LYS A 40 -2.91 7.30 15.08
N ASP A 41 -2.74 6.11 14.52
CA ASP A 41 -1.56 5.78 13.70
C ASP A 41 -1.50 6.64 12.42
N SER A 42 -2.66 7.00 11.85
CA SER A 42 -2.78 7.93 10.73
C SER A 42 -2.33 9.35 11.10
N GLN A 43 -2.61 9.82 12.32
CA GLN A 43 -2.09 11.10 12.81
C GLN A 43 -0.56 11.05 12.94
N GLU A 44 -0.02 9.94 13.42
CA GLU A 44 1.44 9.73 13.55
C GLU A 44 2.11 9.67 12.18
N ALA A 45 1.52 8.98 11.20
CA ALA A 45 1.98 8.94 9.81
C ALA A 45 1.98 10.34 9.16
N ALA A 46 0.88 11.09 9.30
CA ALA A 46 0.76 12.45 8.77
C ALA A 46 1.76 13.42 9.43
N ALA A 47 1.94 13.32 10.75
CA ALA A 47 2.92 14.13 11.47
C ALA A 47 4.36 13.81 11.03
N PHE A 48 4.70 12.54 10.87
CA PHE A 48 6.00 12.13 10.35
C PHE A 48 6.23 12.67 8.93
N ALA A 49 5.20 12.62 8.07
CA ALA A 49 5.26 13.17 6.71
C ALA A 49 5.32 14.71 6.66
N ALA A 50 4.78 15.41 7.66
CA ALA A 50 4.90 16.87 7.74
C ALA A 50 6.32 17.33 8.11
N GLU A 51 7.11 16.50 8.79
CA GLU A 51 8.47 16.82 9.24
C GLU A 51 9.57 16.34 8.28
N HIS A 52 9.22 15.57 7.25
CA HIS A 52 10.16 14.88 6.36
C HIS A 52 9.71 14.94 4.90
N ASP A 53 10.64 14.74 3.94
CA ASP A 53 10.34 14.72 2.50
C ASP A 53 9.67 13.39 2.05
N VAL A 54 8.57 13.03 2.72
CA VAL A 54 7.77 11.83 2.51
C VAL A 54 6.28 12.17 2.51
N TRP A 55 5.45 11.20 2.13
CA TRP A 55 4.00 11.38 2.06
C TRP A 55 3.29 10.46 3.04
N ALA A 56 2.01 10.70 3.29
CA ALA A 56 1.17 9.86 4.13
C ALA A 56 -0.08 9.37 3.40
N ALA A 57 -0.54 8.18 3.78
CA ALA A 57 -1.88 7.70 3.53
C ALA A 57 -2.58 7.47 4.87
N VAL A 58 -3.87 7.82 4.95
CA VAL A 58 -4.63 7.77 6.20
C VAL A 58 -5.91 6.96 6.04
N ALA A 59 -6.17 6.05 6.99
CA ALA A 59 -7.37 5.21 7.02
C ALA A 59 -7.51 4.47 8.36
N GLN A 60 -8.57 3.66 8.45
CA GLN A 60 -8.70 2.58 9.41
C GLN A 60 -8.59 1.24 8.68
N HIS A 61 -7.61 0.44 9.08
CA HIS A 61 -7.33 -0.90 8.56
C HIS A 61 -8.47 -1.87 8.92
N PRO A 62 -8.79 -2.87 8.07
CA PRO A 62 -9.85 -3.86 8.34
C PRO A 62 -9.70 -4.63 9.65
N HIS A 63 -8.50 -4.73 10.23
CA HIS A 63 -8.33 -5.40 11.52
C HIS A 63 -8.95 -4.62 12.68
N ASP A 64 -9.07 -3.31 12.54
CA ASP A 64 -9.52 -2.39 13.59
C ASP A 64 -10.88 -1.76 13.25
N ALA A 65 -11.61 -2.34 12.28
CA ALA A 65 -12.90 -1.84 11.79
C ALA A 65 -13.99 -1.81 12.88
N ASP A 66 -13.94 -2.71 13.87
CA ASP A 66 -14.89 -2.72 15.00
C ASP A 66 -14.79 -1.46 15.88
N THR A 67 -13.65 -0.77 15.85
CA THR A 67 -13.41 0.46 16.59
C THR A 67 -13.65 1.73 15.77
N PHE A 68 -14.14 1.58 14.53
CA PHE A 68 -14.25 2.70 13.59
C PHE A 68 -15.53 3.54 13.79
N GLY A 69 -15.55 4.29 14.88
CA GLY A 69 -16.64 5.18 15.28
C GLY A 69 -16.58 6.56 14.63
N ASP A 70 -17.46 7.45 15.08
CA ASP A 70 -17.58 8.80 14.53
C ASP A 70 -16.35 9.67 14.83
N SER A 71 -15.70 9.47 15.99
CA SER A 71 -14.44 10.16 16.34
C SER A 71 -13.30 9.79 15.40
N GLU A 72 -13.15 8.51 15.08
CA GLU A 72 -12.09 8.03 14.18
C GLU A 72 -12.34 8.53 12.75
N LYS A 73 -13.60 8.51 12.29
CA LYS A 73 -14.01 9.04 10.99
C LYS A 73 -13.74 10.55 10.86
N GLU A 74 -14.07 11.33 11.89
CA GLU A 74 -13.81 12.77 11.90
C GLU A 74 -12.31 13.06 11.88
N SER A 75 -11.53 12.32 12.69
CA SER A 75 -10.07 12.42 12.69
C SER A 75 -9.48 12.14 11.31
N ILE A 76 -9.80 11.00 10.68
CA ILE A 76 -9.26 10.65 9.36
C ILE A 76 -9.67 11.67 8.29
N ARG A 77 -10.92 12.13 8.30
CA ARG A 77 -11.39 13.16 7.36
C ARG A 77 -10.58 14.44 7.50
N SER A 78 -10.32 14.91 8.72
CA SER A 78 -9.52 16.13 8.93
C SER A 78 -8.10 16.02 8.38
N LEU A 79 -7.48 14.83 8.46
CA LEU A 79 -6.14 14.60 7.92
C LEU A 79 -6.09 14.71 6.39
N THR A 80 -7.21 14.51 5.68
CA THR A 80 -7.23 14.63 4.21
C THR A 80 -7.02 16.05 3.69
N ASP A 81 -7.10 17.06 4.56
CA ASP A 81 -6.82 18.46 4.23
C ASP A 81 -5.33 18.81 4.34
N GLU A 82 -4.49 17.91 4.87
CA GLU A 82 -3.04 18.12 5.03
C GLU A 82 -2.30 17.91 3.69
N ASP A 83 -1.40 18.84 3.34
CA ASP A 83 -0.66 18.79 2.06
C ASP A 83 0.20 17.51 1.89
N SER A 84 0.63 16.90 3.00
CA SER A 84 1.44 15.67 3.00
C SER A 84 0.61 14.39 2.81
N VAL A 85 -0.72 14.46 2.89
CA VAL A 85 -1.61 13.30 2.75
C VAL A 85 -2.04 13.14 1.30
N VAL A 86 -1.62 12.02 0.69
CA VAL A 86 -1.75 11.79 -0.77
C VAL A 86 -2.68 10.64 -1.12
N ALA A 87 -3.18 9.91 -0.13
CA ALA A 87 -4.07 8.77 -0.34
C ALA A 87 -4.92 8.45 0.89
N ILE A 88 -6.00 7.71 0.68
CA ILE A 88 -6.78 7.07 1.72
C ILE A 88 -6.37 5.59 1.77
N GLY A 89 -5.75 5.19 2.86
CA GLY A 89 -5.27 3.83 3.06
C GLY A 89 -4.38 3.75 4.29
N GLU A 90 -4.26 2.60 4.94
CA GLU A 90 -4.67 1.29 4.44
C GLU A 90 -6.13 0.94 4.79
N CYS A 91 -6.96 0.65 3.77
CA CYS A 91 -8.37 0.28 3.95
C CYS A 91 -8.71 -0.94 3.10
N GLY A 92 -9.78 -1.68 3.41
CA GLY A 92 -10.18 -2.83 2.61
C GLY A 92 -10.81 -3.94 3.43
N LEU A 93 -10.53 -5.20 3.08
CA LEU A 93 -11.09 -6.40 3.71
C LEU A 93 -10.00 -7.45 3.98
N ASP A 94 -9.98 -7.99 5.20
CA ASP A 94 -9.17 -9.14 5.58
C ASP A 94 -10.07 -10.22 6.21
N TYR A 95 -10.41 -11.22 5.38
CA TYR A 95 -11.19 -12.39 5.80
C TYR A 95 -10.31 -13.61 6.12
N TYR A 96 -9.00 -13.44 6.09
CA TYR A 96 -8.04 -14.46 6.49
C TYR A 96 -7.80 -14.43 8.01
N TYR A 97 -7.39 -13.28 8.54
CA TYR A 97 -7.25 -13.10 9.99
C TYR A 97 -8.59 -12.78 10.64
N ASN A 98 -9.42 -11.98 9.96
CA ASN A 98 -10.80 -11.69 10.38
C ASN A 98 -10.86 -11.17 11.83
N ASN A 99 -9.99 -10.22 12.16
CA ASN A 99 -9.85 -9.63 13.50
C ASN A 99 -11.00 -8.70 13.90
N SER A 100 -11.72 -8.15 12.91
CA SER A 100 -12.98 -7.43 13.10
C SER A 100 -14.13 -8.12 12.37
N ASP A 101 -15.36 -7.86 12.78
CA ASP A 101 -16.56 -8.40 12.15
C ASP A 101 -16.64 -8.01 10.67
N LYS A 102 -17.04 -8.94 9.80
CA LYS A 102 -17.14 -8.70 8.35
C LYS A 102 -18.02 -7.50 8.02
N THR A 103 -19.15 -7.37 8.71
CA THR A 103 -20.06 -6.24 8.53
C THR A 103 -19.42 -4.91 8.93
N ALA A 104 -18.54 -4.89 9.94
CA ALA A 104 -17.80 -3.70 10.32
C ALA A 104 -16.74 -3.37 9.27
N GLN A 105 -15.99 -4.35 8.78
CA GLN A 105 -15.01 -4.16 7.69
C GLN A 105 -15.67 -3.61 6.42
N GLU A 106 -16.80 -4.18 6.00
CA GLU A 106 -17.55 -3.73 4.83
C GLU A 106 -18.13 -2.32 5.00
N ALA A 107 -18.60 -1.96 6.20
CA ALA A 107 -19.06 -0.60 6.52
C ALA A 107 -17.90 0.40 6.51
N ALA A 108 -16.75 0.03 7.07
CA ALA A 108 -15.53 0.82 7.04
C ALA A 108 -15.06 1.02 5.59
N LEU A 109 -15.02 -0.02 4.76
CA LEU A 109 -14.67 0.08 3.35
C LEU A 109 -15.57 1.10 2.63
N ARG A 110 -16.90 0.96 2.73
CA ARG A 110 -17.84 1.92 2.12
C ARG A 110 -17.60 3.36 2.54
N TRP A 111 -17.29 3.58 3.82
CA TRP A 111 -16.96 4.91 4.32
C TRP A 111 -15.70 5.48 3.65
N HIS A 112 -14.62 4.70 3.53
CA HIS A 112 -13.40 5.14 2.87
C HIS A 112 -13.60 5.38 1.36
N LEU A 113 -14.40 4.55 0.68
CA LEU A 113 -14.76 4.75 -0.73
C LEU A 113 -15.54 6.06 -0.94
N GLN A 114 -16.47 6.37 -0.02
CA GLN A 114 -17.19 7.64 -0.03
C GLN A 114 -16.25 8.82 0.21
N LEU A 115 -15.35 8.73 1.21
CA LEU A 115 -14.36 9.78 1.48
C LEU A 115 -13.45 10.03 0.28
N ALA A 116 -13.00 8.98 -0.41
CA ALA A 116 -12.19 9.10 -1.63
C ALA A 116 -12.94 9.79 -2.77
N THR A 117 -14.25 9.55 -2.89
CA THR A 117 -15.09 10.24 -3.87
C THR A 117 -15.21 11.73 -3.56
N GLU A 118 -15.30 12.09 -2.28
CA GLU A 118 -15.44 13.49 -1.81
C GLU A 118 -14.14 14.29 -1.93
N THR A 119 -13.02 13.65 -1.60
CA THR A 119 -11.67 14.28 -1.56
C THR A 119 -10.90 14.13 -2.86
N ASN A 120 -11.35 13.24 -3.76
CA ASN A 120 -10.63 12.83 -4.97
C ASN A 120 -9.23 12.22 -4.70
N LEU A 121 -8.96 11.77 -3.47
CA LEU A 121 -7.73 11.06 -3.13
C LEU A 121 -7.76 9.62 -3.65
N PRO A 122 -6.63 9.06 -4.11
CA PRO A 122 -6.53 7.64 -4.44
C PRO A 122 -6.63 6.75 -3.20
N LEU A 123 -7.02 5.49 -3.40
CA LEU A 123 -7.15 4.48 -2.36
C LEU A 123 -5.98 3.49 -2.38
N LEU A 124 -5.47 3.11 -1.21
CA LEU A 124 -4.53 2.00 -1.05
C LEU A 124 -5.23 0.86 -0.31
N PHE A 125 -5.47 -0.23 -1.05
CA PHE A 125 -6.33 -1.32 -0.60
C PHE A 125 -5.55 -2.49 0.01
N HIS A 126 -5.97 -2.90 1.19
CA HIS A 126 -5.71 -4.21 1.76
C HIS A 126 -6.80 -5.19 1.35
N ILE A 127 -6.43 -6.27 0.64
CA ILE A 127 -7.39 -7.32 0.30
C ILE A 127 -6.76 -8.67 0.55
N ARG A 128 -7.27 -9.39 1.55
CA ARG A 128 -6.79 -10.72 1.91
C ARG A 128 -7.94 -11.70 2.05
N SER A 129 -7.94 -12.71 1.17
CA SER A 129 -8.99 -13.75 1.12
C SER A 129 -10.43 -13.20 1.00
N ALA A 130 -10.60 -12.01 0.43
CA ALA A 130 -11.88 -11.27 0.41
C ALA A 130 -12.21 -10.64 -0.95
N PHE A 131 -11.53 -11.03 -2.04
CA PHE A 131 -11.73 -10.42 -3.37
C PHE A 131 -13.19 -10.55 -3.88
N THR A 132 -13.82 -11.71 -3.65
CA THR A 132 -15.20 -11.97 -4.09
C THR A 132 -16.19 -10.99 -3.46
N GLU A 133 -15.98 -10.64 -2.19
CA GLU A 133 -16.83 -9.73 -1.43
C GLU A 133 -16.41 -8.26 -1.59
N PHE A 134 -15.14 -8.01 -1.88
CA PHE A 134 -14.63 -6.66 -2.11
C PHE A 134 -15.23 -6.01 -3.36
N TRP A 135 -15.28 -6.74 -4.49
CA TRP A 135 -15.68 -6.14 -5.77
C TRP A 135 -17.10 -5.60 -5.81
N PRO A 136 -18.14 -6.31 -5.30
CA PRO A 136 -19.49 -5.75 -5.24
C PRO A 136 -19.55 -4.40 -4.52
N ILE A 137 -18.76 -4.22 -3.45
CA ILE A 137 -18.72 -2.97 -2.67
C ILE A 137 -17.97 -1.88 -3.42
N PHE A 138 -16.81 -2.21 -4.00
CA PHE A 138 -16.05 -1.27 -4.82
C PHE A 138 -16.87 -0.74 -6.01
N ASP A 139 -17.64 -1.62 -6.65
CA ASP A 139 -18.45 -1.31 -7.83
C ASP A 139 -19.72 -0.49 -7.51
N GLU A 140 -20.05 -0.25 -6.23
CA GLU A 140 -21.08 0.71 -5.80
C GLU A 140 -20.68 2.17 -6.12
N TYR A 141 -19.38 2.42 -6.34
CA TYR A 141 -18.79 3.74 -6.52
C TYR A 141 -18.16 3.89 -7.91
N SER A 142 -17.96 5.14 -8.36
CA SER A 142 -17.38 5.45 -9.67
C SER A 142 -16.32 6.54 -9.57
N GLY A 143 -15.40 6.59 -10.54
CA GLY A 143 -14.31 7.58 -10.54
C GLY A 143 -13.17 7.29 -9.55
N LEU A 144 -13.23 6.16 -8.85
CA LEU A 144 -12.18 5.74 -7.92
C LEU A 144 -10.87 5.44 -8.66
N ARG A 145 -9.77 5.81 -8.02
CA ARG A 145 -8.40 5.46 -8.41
C ARG A 145 -7.69 4.87 -7.21
N GLY A 146 -6.77 3.95 -7.41
CA GLY A 146 -6.09 3.31 -6.29
C GLY A 146 -5.14 2.20 -6.70
N ALA A 147 -4.57 1.57 -5.68
CA ALA A 147 -3.71 0.40 -5.81
C ALA A 147 -4.17 -0.70 -4.84
N ILE A 148 -3.93 -1.95 -5.22
CA ILE A 148 -3.99 -3.07 -4.29
C ILE A 148 -2.58 -3.28 -3.77
N HIS A 149 -2.40 -2.99 -2.48
CA HIS A 149 -1.12 -3.18 -1.78
C HIS A 149 -0.85 -4.69 -1.62
N SER A 150 0.42 -5.06 -1.46
CA SER A 150 0.88 -6.39 -1.11
C SER A 150 0.25 -7.50 -1.96
N PHE A 151 0.17 -7.29 -3.27
CA PHE A 151 -0.56 -8.19 -4.15
C PHE A 151 0.10 -9.58 -4.19
N SER A 152 -0.57 -10.55 -3.55
CA SER A 152 -0.15 -11.94 -3.50
C SER A 152 -1.29 -12.91 -3.90
N ALA A 153 -2.15 -12.47 -4.83
CA ALA A 153 -3.28 -13.26 -5.35
C ALA A 153 -2.95 -13.89 -6.72
N THR A 154 -3.98 -14.32 -7.46
CA THR A 154 -3.80 -15.03 -8.74
C THR A 154 -4.03 -14.10 -9.93
N LYS A 155 -3.81 -14.64 -11.15
CA LYS A 155 -4.11 -13.91 -12.39
C LYS A 155 -5.59 -13.50 -12.49
N THR A 156 -6.51 -14.26 -11.91
CA THR A 156 -7.94 -13.91 -11.91
C THR A 156 -8.19 -12.60 -11.18
N GLU A 157 -7.65 -12.46 -9.96
CA GLU A 157 -7.80 -11.23 -9.17
C GLU A 157 -7.05 -10.06 -9.81
N LEU A 158 -5.89 -10.32 -10.45
CA LEU A 158 -5.16 -9.33 -11.24
C LEU A 158 -6.04 -8.79 -12.38
N ASP A 159 -6.62 -9.67 -13.20
CA ASP A 159 -7.45 -9.27 -14.34
C ASP A 159 -8.67 -8.45 -13.87
N GLN A 160 -9.28 -8.82 -12.73
CA GLN A 160 -10.37 -8.07 -12.11
C GLN A 160 -9.96 -6.67 -11.64
N ALA A 161 -8.78 -6.53 -11.04
CA ALA A 161 -8.22 -5.26 -10.60
C ALA A 161 -7.87 -4.34 -11.78
N LEU A 162 -7.24 -4.90 -12.83
CA LEU A 162 -6.89 -4.17 -14.05
C LEU A 162 -8.13 -3.68 -14.81
N ALA A 163 -9.19 -4.48 -14.86
CA ALA A 163 -10.47 -4.09 -15.45
C ALA A 163 -11.10 -2.87 -14.75
N ARG A 164 -10.78 -2.67 -13.46
CA ARG A 164 -11.17 -1.52 -12.65
C ARG A 164 -10.12 -0.41 -12.64
N ASN A 165 -9.14 -0.50 -13.53
CA ASN A 165 -8.07 0.48 -13.72
C ASN A 165 -7.14 0.66 -12.49
N LEU A 166 -7.17 -0.25 -11.52
CA LEU A 166 -6.34 -0.21 -10.31
C LEU A 166 -4.88 -0.57 -10.63
N TYR A 167 -3.97 -0.01 -9.85
CA TYR A 167 -2.56 -0.40 -9.83
C TYR A 167 -2.34 -1.62 -8.93
N ILE A 168 -1.23 -2.30 -9.13
CA ILE A 168 -0.86 -3.52 -8.41
C ILE A 168 0.52 -3.30 -7.80
N ALA A 169 0.59 -3.28 -6.48
CA ALA A 169 1.84 -3.11 -5.76
C ALA A 169 2.41 -4.47 -5.35
N PHE A 170 3.71 -4.64 -5.58
CA PHE A 170 4.44 -5.83 -5.22
C PHE A 170 5.56 -5.51 -4.22
N ASN A 171 5.76 -6.42 -3.28
CA ASN A 171 6.76 -6.29 -2.23
C ASN A 171 7.68 -7.51 -2.14
N GLY A 172 8.37 -7.64 -1.00
CA GLY A 172 9.35 -8.69 -0.73
C GLY A 172 8.82 -10.12 -0.90
N ILE A 173 7.50 -10.36 -0.85
CA ILE A 173 6.91 -11.69 -1.13
C ILE A 173 7.39 -12.26 -2.46
N MET A 174 7.50 -11.42 -3.49
CA MET A 174 7.94 -11.87 -4.82
C MET A 174 9.35 -12.45 -4.81
N SER A 175 10.18 -12.11 -3.82
CA SER A 175 11.54 -12.65 -3.71
C SER A 175 11.62 -14.07 -3.12
N PHE A 176 10.57 -14.55 -2.45
CA PHE A 176 10.59 -15.83 -1.75
C PHE A 176 9.37 -16.72 -1.96
N THR A 177 8.32 -16.22 -2.62
CA THR A 177 7.16 -17.03 -2.95
C THR A 177 7.55 -18.22 -3.83
N LYS A 178 6.88 -19.33 -3.60
CA LYS A 178 6.94 -20.55 -4.42
C LYS A 178 5.59 -20.85 -5.07
N ASP A 179 4.61 -19.95 -4.92
CA ASP A 179 3.31 -20.13 -5.51
C ASP A 179 3.37 -19.71 -6.99
N ASP A 180 3.27 -20.70 -7.87
CA ASP A 180 3.28 -20.50 -9.32
C ASP A 180 2.17 -19.55 -9.79
N LYS A 181 1.04 -19.46 -9.07
CA LYS A 181 -0.05 -18.55 -9.41
C LYS A 181 0.30 -17.10 -9.12
N GLN A 182 0.99 -16.84 -8.01
CA GLN A 182 1.48 -15.49 -7.68
C GLN A 182 2.55 -15.05 -8.67
N LEU A 183 3.48 -15.94 -9.01
CA LEU A 183 4.51 -15.68 -10.02
C LEU A 183 3.90 -15.44 -11.41
N ALA A 184 2.88 -16.21 -11.79
CA ALA A 184 2.15 -15.99 -13.03
C ALA A 184 1.44 -14.64 -13.06
N ALA A 185 0.84 -14.21 -11.95
CA ALA A 185 0.22 -12.89 -11.83
C ALA A 185 1.26 -11.76 -11.94
N LEU A 186 2.39 -11.86 -11.23
CA LEU A 186 3.49 -10.89 -11.37
C LEU A 186 3.97 -10.75 -12.81
N LYS A 187 4.15 -11.87 -13.53
CA LYS A 187 4.57 -11.86 -14.94
C LYS A 187 3.50 -11.30 -15.88
N ALA A 188 2.22 -11.51 -15.56
CA ALA A 188 1.10 -11.02 -16.35
C ALA A 188 0.78 -9.53 -16.11
N CYS A 189 1.22 -8.97 -14.97
CA CYS A 189 0.95 -7.57 -14.63
C CYS A 189 1.60 -6.64 -15.67
N PRO A 190 0.83 -5.72 -16.31
CA PRO A 190 1.39 -4.69 -17.17
C PRO A 190 2.30 -3.75 -16.40
N LEU A 191 3.44 -3.40 -16.99
CA LEU A 191 4.44 -2.57 -16.31
C LEU A 191 3.93 -1.15 -15.99
N ASP A 192 3.01 -0.61 -16.78
CA ASP A 192 2.35 0.68 -16.57
C ASP A 192 1.26 0.64 -15.47
N LYS A 193 1.00 -0.54 -14.89
CA LYS A 193 0.10 -0.77 -13.75
C LYS A 193 0.80 -1.29 -12.51
N MET A 194 2.12 -1.42 -12.54
CA MET A 194 2.92 -1.92 -11.43
C MET A 194 3.39 -0.80 -10.50
N LEU A 195 3.36 -1.08 -9.20
CA LEU A 195 4.00 -0.30 -8.14
C LEU A 195 4.94 -1.20 -7.35
N LEU A 196 5.85 -0.57 -6.60
CA LEU A 196 6.77 -1.25 -5.70
C LEU A 196 6.58 -0.71 -4.29
N GLU A 197 6.67 -1.62 -3.33
CA GLU A 197 6.60 -1.28 -1.92
C GLU A 197 7.48 -2.24 -1.09
N THR A 198 7.69 -1.90 0.17
CA THR A 198 8.32 -2.82 1.11
C THR A 198 7.33 -3.48 2.06
N ASP A 199 6.26 -2.78 2.43
CA ASP A 199 5.41 -3.13 3.58
C ASP A 199 6.23 -3.18 4.88
N ALA A 200 7.32 -2.40 4.94
CA ALA A 200 8.20 -2.39 6.11
C ALA A 200 7.45 -1.88 7.34
N PRO A 201 7.59 -2.54 8.50
CA PRO A 201 8.68 -3.44 8.92
C PRO A 201 8.53 -4.93 8.53
N PHE A 202 7.47 -5.30 7.81
CA PHE A 202 7.13 -6.68 7.48
C PHE A 202 7.74 -7.15 6.16
N LEU A 203 7.61 -8.45 5.86
CA LEU A 203 7.86 -9.02 4.51
C LEU A 203 9.25 -8.83 3.89
N THR A 204 10.30 -8.69 4.70
CA THR A 204 11.69 -8.48 4.27
C THR A 204 12.12 -9.37 3.09
N PRO A 205 12.60 -8.80 1.97
CA PRO A 205 12.96 -9.59 0.79
C PRO A 205 14.21 -10.45 1.03
N LYS A 206 14.40 -11.48 0.21
CA LYS A 206 15.69 -12.18 0.13
C LYS A 206 16.77 -11.22 -0.41
N PRO A 207 18.02 -11.30 0.09
CA PRO A 207 18.54 -12.29 1.04
C PRO A 207 18.36 -11.93 2.54
N PHE A 208 17.63 -10.86 2.87
CA PHE A 208 17.56 -10.29 4.22
C PHE A 208 16.43 -10.85 5.11
N ARG A 209 15.73 -11.89 4.65
CA ARG A 209 14.69 -12.61 5.41
C ARG A 209 15.11 -12.88 6.86
N GLY A 210 14.16 -12.67 7.78
CA GLY A 210 14.38 -12.87 9.23
C GLY A 210 14.91 -11.64 9.96
N LYS A 211 15.08 -10.51 9.26
CA LYS A 211 15.36 -9.19 9.85
C LYS A 211 14.14 -8.28 9.69
N VAL A 212 14.08 -7.20 10.46
CA VAL A 212 13.13 -6.10 10.25
C VAL A 212 13.34 -5.52 8.84
N ASN A 213 12.24 -5.31 8.12
CA ASN A 213 12.27 -4.69 6.79
C ASN A 213 12.46 -3.18 6.90
N GLU A 214 12.96 -2.57 5.84
CA GLU A 214 13.21 -1.12 5.76
C GLU A 214 12.91 -0.65 4.34
N PRO A 215 12.49 0.61 4.14
CA PRO A 215 12.14 1.15 2.82
C PRO A 215 13.28 1.08 1.79
N LYS A 216 14.54 1.08 2.24
CA LYS A 216 15.71 0.87 1.36
C LYS A 216 15.61 -0.44 0.57
N TYR A 217 14.92 -1.45 1.11
CA TYR A 217 14.84 -2.77 0.50
C TYR A 217 13.87 -2.84 -0.69
N VAL A 218 13.19 -1.75 -1.05
CA VAL A 218 12.44 -1.64 -2.31
C VAL A 218 13.36 -1.83 -3.52
N VAL A 219 14.66 -1.53 -3.37
CA VAL A 219 15.69 -1.76 -4.39
C VAL A 219 15.83 -3.24 -4.70
N GLU A 220 15.87 -4.09 -3.68
CA GLU A 220 15.94 -5.54 -3.80
C GLU A 220 14.64 -6.12 -4.34
N VAL A 221 13.48 -5.55 -3.99
CA VAL A 221 12.19 -5.92 -4.59
C VAL A 221 12.22 -5.68 -6.10
N ALA A 222 12.64 -4.49 -6.53
CA ALA A 222 12.77 -4.15 -7.95
C ALA A 222 13.71 -5.12 -8.69
N GLN A 223 14.87 -5.43 -8.09
CA GLN A 223 15.84 -6.36 -8.65
C GLN A 223 15.25 -7.76 -8.83
N ARG A 224 14.50 -8.25 -7.84
CA ARG A 224 13.89 -9.57 -7.93
C ARG A 224 12.78 -9.64 -8.95
N ILE A 225 11.97 -8.60 -9.06
CA ILE A 225 10.91 -8.51 -10.06
C ILE A 225 11.51 -8.46 -11.48
N ALA A 226 12.57 -7.67 -11.69
CA ALA A 226 13.29 -7.60 -12.94
C ALA A 226 13.80 -8.99 -13.40
N GLU A 227 14.44 -9.74 -12.49
CA GLU A 227 14.89 -11.11 -12.76
C GLU A 227 13.75 -12.08 -13.10
N ILE A 228 12.62 -12.00 -12.38
CA ILE A 228 11.46 -12.88 -12.63
C ILE A 228 10.82 -12.58 -13.99
N ARG A 229 10.82 -11.31 -14.40
CA ARG A 229 10.18 -10.83 -15.63
C ARG A 229 11.09 -10.84 -16.85
N ASP A 230 12.38 -11.08 -16.67
CA ASP A 230 13.39 -10.94 -17.73
C ASP A 230 13.39 -9.52 -18.33
N GLU A 231 13.26 -8.52 -17.46
CA GLU A 231 13.26 -7.09 -17.80
C GLU A 231 14.44 -6.39 -17.11
N SER A 232 14.87 -5.23 -17.62
CA SER A 232 15.94 -4.47 -16.96
C SER A 232 15.46 -3.84 -15.65
N TRP A 233 16.35 -3.79 -14.65
CA TRP A 233 16.06 -3.15 -13.36
C TRP A 233 15.71 -1.67 -13.54
N GLU A 234 16.42 -0.97 -14.41
CA GLU A 234 16.21 0.46 -14.70
C GLU A 234 14.81 0.70 -15.25
N GLN A 235 14.31 -0.18 -16.12
CA GLN A 235 12.97 -0.08 -16.68
C GLN A 235 11.88 -0.33 -15.63
N ILE A 236 12.07 -1.32 -14.74
CA ILE A 236 11.17 -1.57 -13.60
C ILE A 236 11.14 -0.33 -12.69
N ALA A 237 12.32 0.14 -12.27
CA ALA A 237 12.48 1.27 -11.37
C ALA A 237 11.84 2.55 -11.94
N GLN A 238 12.07 2.86 -13.21
CA GLN A 238 11.55 4.07 -13.84
C GLN A 238 10.03 4.01 -14.03
N SER A 239 9.50 2.88 -14.51
CA SER A 239 8.07 2.74 -14.78
C SER A 239 7.25 2.77 -13.49
N THR A 240 7.67 2.02 -12.47
CA THR A 240 6.99 1.97 -11.17
C THR A 240 7.05 3.32 -10.45
N THR A 241 8.17 4.04 -10.54
CA THR A 241 8.28 5.42 -10.04
C THR A 241 7.28 6.35 -10.75
N ASN A 242 7.21 6.30 -12.09
CA ASN A 242 6.27 7.13 -12.86
C ASN A 242 4.80 6.80 -12.56
N ASN A 243 4.50 5.53 -12.32
CA ASN A 243 3.17 5.06 -11.95
C ASN A 243 2.76 5.57 -10.56
N ALA A 244 3.65 5.47 -9.57
CA ALA A 244 3.42 5.98 -8.22
C ALA A 244 3.16 7.49 -8.24
N LYS A 245 4.01 8.25 -8.94
CA LYS A 245 3.82 9.71 -9.15
C LYS A 245 2.48 10.04 -9.80
N ARG A 246 2.07 9.28 -10.83
CA ARG A 246 0.78 9.49 -11.50
C ARG A 246 -0.41 9.17 -10.60
N LEU A 247 -0.33 8.09 -9.82
CA LEU A 247 -1.42 7.68 -8.93
C LEU A 247 -1.62 8.69 -7.79
N LEU A 248 -0.51 9.03 -7.11
CA LEU A 248 -0.48 9.83 -5.89
C LEU A 248 -0.39 11.34 -6.16
N ASN A 249 -0.14 11.74 -7.41
CA ASN A 249 0.03 13.13 -7.83
C ASN A 249 1.21 13.84 -7.11
N ILE A 250 2.37 13.19 -7.11
CA ILE A 250 3.62 13.64 -6.46
C ILE A 250 4.81 13.71 -7.43
#